data_AF-A0A8T4DCW0-F1
#
_entry.id   AF-A0A8T4DCW0-F1
#
_cell.length_a   1.000
_cell.length_b   1.000
_cell.length_c   1.000
_cell.angle_alpha   90.00
_cell.angle_beta   90.00
_cell.angle_gamma   90.00
#
_symmetry.space_group_name_H-M   'P 1'
#
loop_
_entity.id
_entity.type
_entity.pdbx_description
1 polymer ?
#
loop_
_entity_poly.entity_id
_entity_poly.type
_entity_poly.pdbx_seq_one_letter_code
_entity_poly.pdbx_strand_id
1 'polypeptide(L)'
;MIEVAALFEQQRGITVKVVAGKADALIRQATEKKEGDILVLGAEHAMDLAENDAVISKSSRRTIGYRRSALLVQKGNPKSIAGLGDLTQRA
;
A
#
# COMPACT_ATOMS: atom_id res chain seq x y z
N MET A 1 -8.90 1.02 -1.67
CA MET A 1 -9.42 0.09 -0.63
C MET A 1 -10.74 0.57 -0.04
N ILE A 2 -10.87 1.82 0.43
CA ILE A 2 -12.12 2.32 1.04
C ILE A 2 -13.33 2.16 0.10
N GLU A 3 -13.22 2.63 -1.15
CA GLU A 3 -14.31 2.49 -2.13
C GLU A 3 -14.66 1.03 -2.44
N VAL A 4 -13.63 0.18 -2.56
CA VAL A 4 -13.80 -1.27 -2.82
C VAL A 4 -14.48 -1.95 -1.64
N ALA A 5 -14.12 -1.58 -0.41
CA ALA A 5 -14.75 -2.09 0.81
C ALA A 5 -16.24 -1.73 0.82
N ALA A 6 -16.59 -0.45 0.62
CA ALA A 6 -17.98 0.00 0.58
C ALA A 6 -18.80 -0.73 -0.50
N LEU A 7 -18.22 -0.91 -1.70
CA LEU A 7 -18.88 -1.66 -2.78
C LEU A 7 -19.09 -3.14 -2.39
N PHE A 8 -18.10 -3.77 -1.77
CA PHE A 8 -18.21 -5.16 -1.30
C PHE A 8 -19.26 -5.31 -0.21
N GLU A 9 -19.29 -4.40 0.77
CA GLU A 9 -20.31 -4.37 1.82
C GLU A 9 -21.71 -4.28 1.22
N GLN A 10 -21.94 -3.37 0.27
CA GLN A 10 -23.23 -3.21 -0.40
C GLN A 10 -23.66 -4.47 -1.15
N GLN A 11 -22.73 -5.12 -1.85
CA GLN A 11 -23.02 -6.29 -2.68
C GLN A 11 -23.22 -7.58 -1.87
N ARG A 12 -22.55 -7.70 -0.72
CA ARG A 12 -22.49 -8.95 0.05
C ARG A 12 -23.20 -8.89 1.39
N GLY A 13 -23.55 -7.70 1.87
CA GLY A 13 -24.14 -7.52 3.20
C GLY A 13 -23.19 -7.88 4.35
N ILE A 14 -21.88 -7.89 4.10
CA ILE A 14 -20.83 -8.23 5.09
C ILE A 14 -20.11 -6.94 5.42
N THR A 15 -20.03 -6.57 6.70
CA THR A 15 -19.28 -5.39 7.17
C THR A 15 -17.78 -5.55 6.96
N VAL A 16 -17.11 -4.52 6.44
CA VAL A 16 -15.68 -4.45 6.16
C VAL A 16 -15.07 -3.26 6.88
N LYS A 17 -14.17 -3.53 7.83
CA LYS A 17 -13.39 -2.49 8.52
C LYS A 17 -12.04 -2.28 7.84
N VAL A 18 -11.81 -1.08 7.31
CA VAL A 18 -10.51 -0.70 6.73
C VAL A 18 -9.66 0.01 7.77
N VAL A 19 -8.45 -0.51 8.02
CA VAL A 19 -7.44 0.14 8.88
C VAL A 19 -6.28 0.58 8.00
N ALA A 20 -5.99 1.89 7.99
CA ALA A 20 -4.88 2.46 7.24
C ALA A 20 -3.68 2.72 8.17
N GLY A 21 -2.47 2.42 7.69
CA GLY A 21 -1.25 2.58 8.47
C GLY A 21 0.00 2.31 7.64
N LYS A 22 1.17 2.46 8.28
CA LYS A 22 2.46 2.05 7.70
C LYS A 22 2.56 0.51 7.69
N ALA A 23 3.34 -0.03 6.77
CA ALA A 23 3.44 -1.49 6.58
C ALA A 23 3.90 -2.22 7.85
N ASP A 24 4.94 -1.73 8.51
CA ASP A 24 5.47 -2.25 9.77
C ASP A 24 4.42 -2.31 10.88
N ALA A 25 3.64 -1.25 11.05
CA ALA A 25 2.59 -1.19 12.06
C ALA A 25 1.44 -2.19 11.76
N LEU A 26 1.04 -2.32 10.49
CA LEU A 26 -0.01 -3.25 10.07
C LEU A 26 0.44 -4.71 10.21
N ILE A 27 1.68 -5.02 9.81
CA ILE A 27 2.29 -6.34 9.99
C ILE A 27 2.32 -6.70 11.48
N ARG A 28 2.79 -5.79 12.33
CA ARG A 28 2.84 -5.97 13.78
C ARG A 28 1.46 -6.21 14.39
N GLN A 29 0.44 -5.50 13.92
CA GLN A 29 -0.95 -5.70 14.36
C GLN A 29 -1.46 -7.11 13.98
N ALA A 30 -1.20 -7.54 12.76
CA ALA A 30 -1.58 -8.88 12.31
C ALA A 30 -0.81 -10.00 13.06
N THR A 31 0.46 -9.79 13.41
CA THR A 31 1.27 -10.80 14.09
C THR A 31 1.03 -10.88 15.59
N GLU A 32 1.11 -9.74 16.28
CA GLU A 32 1.08 -9.68 17.75
C GLU A 32 -0.36 -9.67 18.29
N LYS A 33 -1.26 -8.93 17.64
CA LYS A 33 -2.66 -8.84 18.08
C LYS A 33 -3.56 -9.88 17.41
N LYS A 34 -3.06 -10.57 16.37
CA LYS A 34 -3.84 -11.52 15.56
C LYS A 34 -5.12 -10.89 14.99
N GLU A 35 -5.03 -9.61 14.62
CA GLU A 35 -6.14 -8.84 14.08
C GLU A 35 -5.99 -8.66 12.56
N GLY A 36 -7.08 -8.85 11.83
CA GLY A 36 -7.19 -8.55 10.40
C GLY A 36 -7.21 -9.81 9.53
N ASP A 37 -8.23 -9.89 8.66
CA ASP A 37 -8.44 -11.03 7.76
C ASP A 37 -7.66 -10.89 6.44
N ILE A 38 -7.41 -9.65 6.02
CA ILE A 38 -6.76 -9.30 4.75
C ILE A 38 -5.69 -8.24 5.01
N LEU A 39 -4.46 -8.51 4.57
CA LEU A 39 -3.35 -7.57 4.59
C LEU A 39 -3.07 -7.05 3.17
N VAL A 40 -3.06 -5.72 3.01
CA VAL A 40 -2.74 -5.05 1.74
C VAL A 40 -1.57 -4.11 1.95
N LEU A 41 -0.46 -4.35 1.25
CA LEU A 41 0.77 -3.54 1.34
C LEU A 41 1.11 -2.92 -0.02
N GLY A 42 1.74 -1.74 0.02
CA GLY A 42 2.01 -0.93 -1.16
C GLY A 42 3.29 -1.27 -1.94
N ALA A 43 4.03 -2.30 -1.52
CA ALA A 43 5.28 -2.72 -2.15
C ALA A 43 5.55 -4.21 -1.91
N GLU A 44 6.16 -4.88 -2.89
CA GLU A 44 6.45 -6.32 -2.81
C GLU A 44 7.42 -6.67 -1.67
N HIS A 45 8.44 -5.84 -1.42
CA HIS A 45 9.38 -6.08 -0.30
C HIS A 45 8.68 -6.11 1.07
N ALA A 46 7.57 -5.37 1.25
CA ALA A 46 6.82 -5.39 2.49
C ALA A 46 5.97 -6.67 2.60
N MET A 47 5.49 -7.21 1.48
CA MET A 47 4.84 -8.52 1.43
C MET A 47 5.85 -9.65 1.70
N ASP A 48 7.10 -9.50 1.26
CA ASP A 48 8.17 -10.45 1.57
C ASP A 48 8.44 -10.52 3.07
N LEU A 49 8.46 -9.38 3.77
CA LEU A 49 8.54 -9.33 5.24
C LEU A 49 7.36 -10.07 5.89
N ALA A 50 6.13 -9.82 5.43
CA ALA A 50 4.95 -10.48 5.96
C ALA A 50 4.95 -12.01 5.72
N GLU A 51 5.52 -12.47 4.60
CA GLU A 51 5.68 -13.90 4.30
C GLU A 51 6.78 -14.53 5.17
N ASN A 52 7.93 -13.86 5.31
CA ASN A 52 9.06 -14.32 6.12
C ASN A 52 8.71 -14.42 7.61
N ASP A 53 7.92 -13.48 8.12
CA ASP A 53 7.45 -13.46 9.51
C ASP A 53 6.23 -14.38 9.73
N ALA A 54 5.87 -15.20 8.73
CA ALA A 54 4.75 -16.14 8.74
C ALA A 54 3.38 -15.49 9.06
N VAL A 55 3.22 -14.22 8.71
CA VAL A 55 1.96 -13.47 8.86
C VAL A 55 0.95 -13.92 7.80
N ILE A 56 1.44 -14.18 6.60
CA ILE A 56 0.68 -14.70 5.47
C ILE A 56 1.35 -15.96 4.93
N SER A 57 0.57 -16.81 4.27
CA SER A 57 1.13 -17.90 3.49
C SER A 57 1.46 -17.43 2.07
N LYS A 58 2.50 -18.01 1.48
CA LYS A 58 2.84 -17.76 0.07
C LYS A 58 1.68 -18.02 -0.89
N SER A 59 0.85 -19.02 -0.58
CA SER A 59 -0.31 -19.41 -1.39
C SER A 59 -1.47 -18.43 -1.32
N SER A 60 -1.56 -17.57 -0.30
CA SER A 60 -2.60 -16.53 -0.19
C SER A 60 -2.21 -15.19 -0.81
N ARG A 61 -0.90 -14.93 -0.99
CA ARG A 61 -0.38 -13.70 -1.59
C ARG A 61 -0.81 -13.54 -3.06
N ARG A 62 -1.32 -12.35 -3.42
CA ARG A 62 -1.66 -11.97 -4.81
C ARG A 62 -1.26 -10.52 -5.09
N THR A 63 -0.60 -10.27 -6.21
CA THR A 63 -0.39 -8.90 -6.72
C THR A 63 -1.67 -8.43 -7.42
N ILE A 64 -2.30 -7.39 -6.87
CA ILE A 64 -3.57 -6.83 -7.39
C ILE A 64 -3.38 -5.58 -8.25
N GLY A 65 -2.16 -5.04 -8.31
CA GLY A 65 -1.84 -3.87 -9.13
C GLY A 65 -0.43 -3.33 -8.86
N TYR A 66 -0.02 -2.37 -9.67
CA TYR A 66 1.24 -1.64 -9.52
C TYR A 66 1.00 -0.14 -9.76
N ARG A 67 1.93 0.68 -9.28
CA ARG A 67 1.95 2.13 -9.53
C ARG A 67 3.29 2.54 -10.09
N ARG A 68 3.28 3.45 -11.07
CA ARG A 68 4.50 4.07 -11.57
C ARG A 68 4.96 5.15 -10.59
N SER A 69 6.25 5.18 -10.27
CA SER A 69 6.84 6.30 -9.53
C SER A 69 6.73 7.58 -10.35
N ALA A 70 6.43 8.68 -9.67
CA ALA A 70 6.28 9.99 -10.29
C ALA A 70 7.00 11.07 -9.47
N LEU A 71 7.42 12.13 -10.14
CA LEU A 71 7.91 13.34 -9.49
C LEU A 71 6.72 14.25 -9.20
N LEU A 72 6.41 14.44 -7.91
CA LEU A 72 5.44 15.44 -7.51
C LEU A 72 6.13 16.81 -7.49
N VAL A 73 5.59 17.74 -8.28
CA VAL A 73 6.06 19.12 -8.38
C VAL A 73 5.01 20.08 -7.85
N GLN A 74 5.43 21.29 -7.50
CA GLN A 74 4.48 22.34 -7.11
C GLN A 74 3.53 22.66 -8.27
N LYS A 75 2.30 23.10 -7.95
CA LYS A 75 1.29 23.47 -8.95
C LYS A 75 1.88 24.47 -9.96
N GLY A 76 1.69 24.17 -11.25
CA GLY A 76 2.24 24.98 -12.36
C GLY A 76 3.69 24.64 -12.74
N ASN A 77 4.36 23.75 -12.01
CA ASN A 77 5.75 23.33 -12.25
C ASN A 77 6.70 24.53 -12.43
N PRO A 78 6.87 25.41 -11.42
CA PRO A 78 7.60 26.67 -11.56
C PRO A 78 9.09 26.50 -11.89
N LYS A 79 9.64 25.29 -11.69
CA LYS A 79 11.03 24.95 -12.01
C LYS A 79 11.17 24.12 -13.29
N SER A 80 10.08 23.94 -14.04
CA SER A 80 10.06 23.16 -15.29
C SER A 80 10.70 21.77 -15.16
N ILE A 81 10.51 21.10 -14.02
CA ILE A 81 11.07 19.78 -13.75
C ILE A 81 10.43 18.78 -14.71
N ALA A 82 11.23 18.16 -15.57
CA ALA A 82 10.83 17.16 -16.54
C ALA A 82 11.39 15.76 -16.21
N GLY A 83 12.45 15.68 -15.41
CA GLY A 83 13.04 14.40 -15.02
C GLY A 83 13.98 14.49 -13.82
N LEU A 84 14.61 13.35 -13.50
CA LEU A 84 15.52 13.23 -12.35
C LEU A 84 16.76 14.14 -12.49
N GLY A 85 17.24 14.38 -13.71
CA GLY A 85 18.40 15.27 -13.94
C GLY A 85 18.16 16.71 -13.52
N ASP A 86 16.91 17.18 -13.57
CA ASP A 86 16.57 18.54 -13.14
C ASP A 86 16.62 18.68 -11.60
N LEU A 87 16.56 17.57 -10.87
CA LEU A 87 16.66 17.55 -9.41
C LEU A 87 18.09 17.70 -8.89
N THR A 88 19.09 17.49 -9.77
CA THR A 88 20.51 17.55 -9.39
C THR A 88 21.16 18.89 -9.73
N GLN A 89 20.43 19.81 -10.34
CA GLN A 89 20.93 21.15 -10.66
C GLN A 89 21.01 21.99 -9.38
N ARG A 90 22.13 22.68 -9.17
CA ARG A 90 22.23 23.70 -8.12
C ARG A 90 21.35 24.89 -8.51
N ALA A 91 20.55 25.36 -7.54
CA ALA A 91 19.72 26.55 -7.70
C ALA A 91 20.56 27.82 -7.85
#